data_AF-A0AAD5XA81-F1
#
_entry.id   AF-A0AAD5XA81-F1
#
_cell.length_a   1.000
_cell.length_b   1.000
_cell.length_c   1.000
_cell.angle_alpha   90.00
_cell.angle_beta   90.00
_cell.angle_gamma   90.00
#
_symmetry.space_group_name_H-M   'P 1'
#
loop_
_entity.id
_entity.type
_entity.pdbx_description
1 polymer ?
#
loop_
_entity_poly.entity_id
_entity_poly.type
_entity_poly.pdbx_seq_one_letter_code
_entity_poly.pdbx_strand_id
1 'polypeptide(L)'
;MRVAVEGCCHGELDRIYAAVAQTEATTGAKVDVLVVCGDFQGLRNVADVATMAVPDKHKRLGGFHEYYSGAKTAPLLTLFVGGNHEAAAYLWELHHGGWVAKNMYFVGWAGVVR
;
A
#
# COMPACT_ATOMS: atom_id res chain seq x y z
N MET A 1 -8.25 -17.91 -9.44
CA MET A 1 -7.55 -16.82 -8.75
C MET A 1 -7.04 -15.83 -9.79
N ARG A 2 -7.31 -14.54 -9.63
CA ARG A 2 -6.79 -13.45 -10.47
C ARG A 2 -6.04 -12.47 -9.58
N VAL A 3 -4.80 -12.18 -9.99
CA VAL A 3 -3.87 -11.33 -9.25
C VAL A 3 -3.64 -10.07 -10.06
N ALA A 4 -3.93 -8.91 -9.48
CA ALA A 4 -3.46 -7.64 -10.01
C ALA A 4 -2.06 -7.37 -9.45
N VAL A 5 -1.15 -6.91 -10.30
CA VAL A 5 0.22 -6.57 -9.93
C VAL A 5 0.46 -5.11 -10.25
N GLU A 6 0.85 -4.34 -9.25
CA GLU A 6 1.21 -2.93 -9.33
C GLU A 6 2.69 -2.78 -9.03
N GLY A 7 3.37 -1.89 -9.76
CA GLY A 7 4.77 -1.58 -9.54
C GLY A 7 4.95 -0.69 -8.29
N CYS A 8 5.24 0.58 -8.52
CA CYS A 8 5.39 1.58 -7.47
C CYS A 8 4.07 2.30 -7.23
N CYS A 9 3.57 2.28 -5.99
CA CYS A 9 2.28 2.89 -5.65
C CYS A 9 2.35 4.42 -5.51
N HIS A 10 3.43 4.94 -4.93
CA HIS A 10 3.64 6.36 -4.63
C HIS A 10 2.49 7.03 -3.85
N GLY A 11 1.79 6.24 -3.03
CA GLY A 11 0.64 6.67 -2.22
C GLY A 11 -0.67 6.89 -2.99
N GLU A 12 -0.73 6.50 -4.27
CA GLU A 12 -1.89 6.71 -5.17
C GLU A 12 -2.91 5.55 -5.10
N LEU A 13 -3.17 5.03 -3.90
CA LEU A 13 -4.03 3.86 -3.66
C LEU A 13 -5.40 3.97 -4.32
N ASP A 14 -6.06 5.13 -4.21
CA ASP A 14 -7.39 5.36 -4.77
C ASP A 14 -7.41 5.21 -6.30
N ARG A 15 -6.34 5.63 -6.99
CA ARG A 15 -6.22 5.50 -8.45
C ARG A 15 -5.99 4.06 -8.86
N ILE A 16 -5.17 3.33 -8.12
CA ILE A 16 -4.91 1.91 -8.35
C ILE A 16 -6.21 1.12 -8.16
N TYR A 17 -6.95 1.35 -7.07
CA TYR A 17 -8.23 0.69 -6.84
C TYR A 17 -9.28 1.05 -7.90
N ALA A 18 -9.32 2.30 -8.37
CA ALA A 18 -10.20 2.69 -9.47
C ALA A 18 -9.85 1.95 -10.78
N ALA A 19 -8.57 1.79 -11.09
CA ALA A 19 -8.11 1.04 -12.27
C ALA A 19 -8.45 -0.46 -12.19
N VAL A 20 -8.31 -1.06 -10.99
CA VAL A 20 -8.76 -2.43 -10.73
C VAL A 20 -10.26 -2.54 -10.95
N ALA A 21 -11.07 -1.66 -10.36
CA ALA A 21 -12.52 -1.67 -10.51
C ALA A 21 -12.96 -1.50 -11.98
N GLN A 22 -12.29 -0.63 -12.75
CA GLN A 22 -12.54 -0.45 -14.17
C GLN A 22 -12.23 -1.74 -14.97
N THR A 23 -11.13 -2.40 -14.64
CA THR A 23 -10.75 -3.68 -15.26
C THR A 23 -11.81 -4.75 -14.99
N GLU A 24 -12.27 -4.87 -13.73
CA GLU A 24 -13.32 -5.81 -13.37
C GLU A 24 -14.63 -5.52 -14.13
N ALA A 25 -15.02 -4.25 -14.23
CA ALA A 25 -16.23 -3.85 -14.95
C ALA A 25 -16.16 -4.17 -16.45
N THR A 26 -14.97 -4.01 -17.06
CA THR A 26 -14.75 -4.22 -18.50
C THR A 26 -14.67 -5.70 -18.85
N THR A 27 -14.06 -6.51 -17.98
CA THR A 27 -13.78 -7.92 -18.24
C THR A 27 -14.84 -8.86 -17.65
N GLY A 28 -15.67 -8.39 -16.73
CA GLY A 28 -16.57 -9.20 -15.91
C GLY A 28 -15.84 -10.12 -14.92
N ALA A 29 -14.52 -9.97 -14.80
CA ALA A 29 -13.66 -10.84 -14.01
C ALA A 29 -13.23 -10.15 -12.72
N LYS A 30 -13.53 -10.77 -11.58
CA LYS A 30 -13.09 -10.29 -10.25
C LYS A 30 -11.61 -10.55 -10.00
N VAL A 31 -10.94 -9.59 -9.37
CA VAL A 31 -9.57 -9.66 -8.86
C VAL A 31 -9.62 -10.07 -7.39
N ASP A 32 -8.89 -11.13 -7.05
CA ASP A 32 -8.91 -11.69 -5.69
C ASP A 32 -7.90 -10.99 -4.76
N VAL A 33 -6.77 -10.54 -5.33
CA VAL A 33 -5.68 -9.90 -4.60
C VAL A 33 -4.93 -8.91 -5.47
N LEU A 34 -4.53 -7.79 -4.87
CA LEU A 34 -3.57 -6.82 -5.41
C LEU A 34 -2.21 -7.04 -4.76
N VAL A 35 -1.14 -7.12 -5.55
CA VAL A 35 0.25 -7.16 -5.09
C VAL A 35 0.94 -5.87 -5.52
N VAL A 36 1.42 -5.09 -4.55
CA VAL A 36 2.20 -3.86 -4.78
C VAL A 36 3.67 -4.13 -4.53
N CYS A 37 4.50 -3.91 -5.55
CA CYS A 37 5.91 -4.31 -5.55
C CYS A 37 6.87 -3.31 -4.87
N GLY A 38 6.37 -2.18 -4.37
CA GLY A 38 7.19 -1.21 -3.62
C GLY A 38 6.60 0.19 -3.62
N ASP A 39 7.33 1.09 -2.97
CA ASP A 39 6.99 2.51 -2.82
C ASP A 39 5.52 2.70 -2.43
N PHE A 40 5.06 1.91 -1.46
CA PHE A 40 3.69 1.91 -0.95
C PHE A 40 3.35 3.25 -0.28
N GLN A 41 4.34 3.86 0.39
CA GLN A 41 4.20 5.10 1.14
C GLN A 41 3.13 5.00 2.24
N GLY A 42 3.29 4.00 3.12
CA GLY A 42 2.40 3.71 4.24
C GLY A 42 2.44 4.73 5.39
N LEU A 43 2.28 6.03 5.11
CA LEU A 43 2.41 7.12 6.07
C LEU A 43 1.13 7.28 6.90
N ARG A 44 1.20 7.04 8.22
CA ARG A 44 0.03 7.09 9.12
C ARG A 44 -0.36 8.53 9.45
N ASN A 45 0.63 9.42 9.52
CA ASN A 45 0.47 10.82 9.88
C ASN A 45 1.69 11.64 9.44
N VAL A 46 1.66 12.96 9.70
CA VAL A 46 2.73 13.90 9.33
C VAL A 46 4.08 13.61 10.00
N ALA A 47 4.13 12.89 11.13
CA ALA A 47 5.39 12.53 11.76
C ALA A 47 6.13 11.46 10.95
N ASP A 48 5.40 10.51 10.35
CA ASP A 48 6.02 9.49 9.49
C ASP A 48 6.67 10.11 8.24
N VAL A 49 6.14 11.24 7.73
CA VAL A 49 6.69 11.98 6.59
C VAL A 49 8.13 12.44 6.85
N ALA A 50 8.47 12.76 8.10
CA ALA A 50 9.82 13.15 8.47
C ALA A 50 10.84 12.01 8.29
N THR A 51 10.39 10.76 8.32
CA THR A 51 11.23 9.56 8.21
C THR A 51 11.48 9.10 6.77
N MET A 52 10.77 9.69 5.80
CA MET A 52 10.93 9.33 4.39
C MET A 52 12.26 9.79 3.80
N ALA A 53 12.90 8.89 3.07
CA ALA A 53 14.08 9.17 2.25
C ALA A 53 13.71 9.86 0.92
N VAL A 54 13.08 11.04 1.00
CA VAL A 54 12.64 11.86 -0.13
C VAL A 54 13.10 13.31 0.09
N PRO A 55 13.53 14.07 -0.92
CA PRO A 55 13.82 15.50 -0.74
C PRO A 55 12.61 16.25 -0.20
N ASP A 56 12.80 17.18 0.75
CA ASP A 56 11.68 17.81 1.48
C ASP A 56 10.64 18.46 0.58
N LYS A 57 11.05 19.07 -0.55
CA LYS A 57 10.15 19.67 -1.55
C LYS A 57 9.19 18.67 -2.24
N HIS A 58 9.43 17.38 -2.11
CA HIS A 58 8.62 16.31 -2.71
C HIS A 58 7.88 15.46 -1.67
N LYS A 59 8.10 15.71 -0.38
CA LYS A 59 7.41 15.00 0.69
C LYS A 59 5.92 15.35 0.69
N ARG A 60 5.08 14.33 0.72
CA ARG A 60 3.62 14.44 0.80
C ARG A 60 3.09 13.32 1.67
N LEU A 61 2.02 13.59 2.44
CA LEU A 61 1.39 12.59 3.30
C LEU A 61 0.75 11.45 2.50
N GLY A 62 0.30 11.73 1.27
CA GLY A 62 -0.40 10.74 0.44
C GLY A 62 -1.77 10.36 1.03
N GLY A 63 -2.37 9.28 0.51
CA GLY A 63 -3.72 8.84 0.91
C GLY A 63 -3.77 7.74 1.98
N PHE A 64 -2.64 7.11 2.34
CA PHE A 64 -2.63 5.94 3.21
C PHE A 64 -3.20 6.23 4.62
N HIS A 65 -3.01 7.43 5.17
CA HIS A 65 -3.50 7.80 6.51
C HIS A 65 -5.03 7.64 6.66
N GLU A 66 -5.80 7.79 5.56
CA GLU A 66 -7.25 7.59 5.56
C GLU A 66 -7.61 6.10 5.72
N TYR A 67 -6.81 5.20 5.14
CA TYR A 67 -6.95 3.76 5.32
C TYR A 67 -6.49 3.32 6.71
N TYR A 68 -5.40 3.90 7.21
CA TYR A 68 -4.88 3.62 8.55
C TYR A 68 -5.88 4.03 9.65
N SER A 69 -6.49 5.21 9.53
CA SER A 69 -7.50 5.71 10.47
C SER A 69 -8.86 5.00 10.37
N GLY A 70 -9.09 4.21 9.31
CA GLY A 70 -10.36 3.54 9.05
C GLY A 70 -11.41 4.43 8.37
N ALA A 71 -11.08 5.67 7.99
CA ALA A 71 -11.95 6.52 7.18
C ALA A 71 -12.22 5.89 5.79
N LYS A 72 -11.23 5.17 5.25
CA LYS A 72 -11.33 4.34 4.05
C LYS A 72 -11.02 2.87 4.39
N THR A 73 -11.52 1.96 3.56
CA THR A 73 -11.19 0.54 3.61
C THR A 73 -10.77 0.09 2.22
N ALA A 74 -9.66 -0.64 2.10
CA ALA A 74 -9.26 -1.19 0.80
C ALA A 74 -10.34 -2.16 0.28
N PRO A 75 -10.75 -2.05 -0.99
CA PRO A 75 -11.85 -2.83 -1.54
C PRO A 75 -11.51 -4.31 -1.76
N LEU A 76 -10.23 -4.66 -1.75
CA LEU A 76 -9.72 -6.03 -1.90
C LEU A 76 -8.44 -6.22 -1.08
N LEU A 77 -8.06 -7.48 -0.86
CA LEU A 77 -6.79 -7.82 -0.22
C LEU A 77 -5.63 -7.20 -1.01
N THR A 78 -4.81 -6.41 -0.33
CA THR A 78 -3.64 -5.73 -0.88
C THR A 78 -2.42 -6.20 -0.11
N LEU A 79 -1.57 -6.98 -0.78
CA LEU A 79 -0.26 -7.36 -0.28
C LEU A 79 0.78 -6.38 -0.80
N PHE A 80 1.75 -6.02 0.02
CA PHE A 80 2.85 -5.17 -0.47
C PHE A 80 4.18 -5.49 0.20
N VAL A 81 5.25 -5.11 -0.49
CA VAL A 81 6.62 -5.05 0.01
C VAL A 81 7.09 -3.60 0.03
N GLY A 82 8.13 -3.29 0.82
CA GLY A 82 8.67 -1.93 0.90
C GLY A 82 9.53 -1.58 -0.32
N GLY A 83 9.51 -0.30 -0.71
CA GLY A 83 10.47 0.28 -1.65
C GLY A 83 11.48 1.21 -0.98
N ASN A 84 11.97 2.19 -1.73
CA ASN A 84 12.91 3.20 -1.25
C ASN A 84 12.22 4.48 -0.72
N HIS A 85 10.94 4.69 -1.03
CA HIS A 85 10.15 5.82 -0.55
C HIS A 85 9.08 5.37 0.44
N GLU A 86 9.50 4.99 1.65
CA GLU A 86 8.60 4.43 2.66
C GLU A 86 8.60 5.21 3.97
N ALA A 87 7.55 4.97 4.77
CA ALA A 87 7.53 5.24 6.20
C ALA A 87 8.43 4.22 6.91
N ALA A 88 9.74 4.28 6.69
CA ALA A 88 10.67 3.22 7.06
C ALA A 88 10.66 2.91 8.57
N ALA A 89 10.50 3.95 9.41
CA ALA A 89 10.37 3.76 10.85
C ALA A 89 9.13 2.92 11.23
N TYR A 90 7.99 3.19 10.59
CA TYR A 90 6.77 2.41 10.81
C TYR A 90 6.91 0.98 10.29
N LEU A 91 7.40 0.79 9.06
CA LEU A 91 7.55 -0.56 8.51
C LEU A 91 8.57 -1.41 9.30
N TRP A 92 9.51 -0.76 10.00
CA TRP A 92 10.43 -1.44 10.92
C TRP A 92 9.73 -2.04 12.13
N GLU A 93 8.67 -1.41 12.65
CA GLU A 93 7.82 -1.98 13.71
C GLU A 93 7.16 -3.29 13.25
N LEU A 94 7.01 -3.48 11.94
CA LEU A 94 6.40 -4.64 11.29
C LEU A 94 7.43 -5.46 10.50
N HIS A 95 8.66 -5.58 11.01
CA HIS A 95 9.77 -6.25 10.33
C HIS A 95 9.44 -7.69 9.85
N HIS A 96 8.64 -8.44 10.62
CA HIS A 96 8.18 -9.79 10.29
C HIS A 96 6.84 -9.84 9.55
N GLY A 97 6.37 -8.70 9.04
CA GLY A 97 5.09 -8.54 8.38
C GLY A 97 3.95 -8.23 9.35
N GLY A 98 2.86 -7.72 8.80
CA GLY A 98 1.69 -7.38 9.59
C GLY A 98 0.65 -6.59 8.81
N TRP A 99 -0.55 -6.53 9.39
CA TRP A 99 -1.63 -5.72 8.89
C TRP A 99 -1.34 -4.24 9.17
N VAL A 100 -1.28 -3.44 8.10
CA VAL A 100 -1.08 -1.99 8.23
C VAL A 100 -2.42 -1.23 8.24
N ALA A 101 -3.45 -1.83 7.65
CA ALA A 101 -4.83 -1.36 7.65
C ALA A 101 -5.75 -2.54 7.28
N LYS A 102 -7.07 -2.33 7.35
CA LYS A 102 -8.03 -3.35 6.90
C LYS A 102 -7.81 -3.71 5.43
N ASN A 103 -7.68 -5.00 5.15
CA ASN A 103 -7.35 -5.57 3.83
C ASN A 103 -5.97 -5.20 3.27
N MET A 104 -5.05 -4.64 4.07
CA MET A 104 -3.71 -4.28 3.63
C MET A 104 -2.65 -4.97 4.49
N TYR A 105 -1.82 -5.81 3.89
CA TYR A 105 -0.81 -6.60 4.59
C TYR A 105 0.59 -6.31 4.04
N PHE A 106 1.47 -5.86 4.93
CA PHE A 106 2.89 -5.78 4.66
C PHE A 106 3.50 -7.17 4.84
N VAL A 107 4.19 -7.68 3.81
CA VAL A 107 4.81 -9.02 3.85
C VAL A 107 5.95 -9.10 4.87
N GLY A 108 6.49 -7.96 5.29
CA GLY A 108 7.68 -7.87 6.13
C GLY A 108 8.92 -7.56 5.29
N TRP A 109 10.07 -7.55 5.94
CA TRP A 109 11.36 -7.36 5.26
C TRP A 109 11.66 -8.49 4.26
N ALA A 110 11.23 -9.71 4.62
CA ALA A 110 11.08 -10.84 3.73
C ALA A 110 10.06 -11.81 4.34
N GLY A 111 9.29 -12.51 3.51
CA GLY A 111 8.26 -13.42 4.01
C GLY A 111 7.57 -14.21 2.92
N VAL A 112 6.76 -15.19 3.34
CA VAL A 112 5.88 -15.99 2.48
C VAL A 112 4.49 -16.00 3.09
N VAL A 113 3.49 -15.66 2.29
CA VAL A 113 2.06 -15.78 2.64
C VAL A 113 1.55 -17.09 2.05
N ARG A 114 0.83 -17.89 2.86
CA ARG A 114 0.30 -19.21 2.47
C ARG A 114 -1.21 -19.19 2.36
#